data_AF-A0A7S2GE78-F1
#
_entry.id   AF-A0A7S2GE78-F1
#
_cell.length_a   1.000
_cell.length_b   1.000
_cell.length_c   1.000
_cell.angle_alpha   90.00
_cell.angle_beta   90.00
_cell.angle_gamma   90.00
#
_symmetry.space_group_name_H-M   'P 1'
#
loop_
_entity.id
_entity.type
_entity.pdbx_description
1 polymer ?
#
loop_
_entity_poly.entity_id
_entity_poly.type
_entity_poly.pdbx_seq_one_letter_code
_entity_poly.pdbx_strand_id
1 'polypeptide(L)'
;GQLRVLEAACDMAEQERGISCELIDLRTLMPWDVETVEKSVNKTGRLIVSHEAPVTGGFAAEIATKITERCFLSLEAPIERVCGYDTPFPLIYEKYYVPDKLKCFEAIVKAAEY
;
A
#
# COMPACT_ATOMS: atom_id res chain seq x y z
N GLY A 1 -6.66 -4.43 -12.28
CA GLY A 1 -6.99 -4.59 -10.86
C GLY A 1 -5.76 -4.32 -10.05
N GLN A 2 -5.94 -3.76 -8.86
CA GLN A 2 -4.87 -3.14 -8.09
C GLN A 2 -3.64 -4.02 -7.82
N LEU A 3 -3.80 -5.35 -7.66
CA LEU A 3 -2.67 -6.25 -7.44
C LEU A 3 -1.61 -6.19 -8.55
N ARG A 4 -2.04 -6.15 -9.82
CA ARG A 4 -1.12 -6.05 -10.97
C ARG A 4 -0.42 -4.68 -11.04
N VAL A 5 -1.08 -3.65 -10.53
CA VAL A 5 -0.50 -2.30 -10.45
C VAL A 5 0.64 -2.29 -9.44
N LEU A 6 0.42 -2.92 -8.28
CA LEU A 6 1.44 -3.09 -7.25
C LEU A 6 2.59 -3.97 -7.71
N GLU A 7 2.31 -5.10 -8.37
CA GLU A 7 3.35 -5.96 -8.98
C GLU A 7 4.27 -5.15 -9.90
N ALA A 8 3.69 -4.38 -10.82
CA ALA A 8 4.46 -3.55 -11.73
C ALA A 8 5.21 -2.38 -11.04
N ALA A 9 4.73 -1.92 -9.88
CA ALA A 9 5.42 -0.92 -9.07
C ALA A 9 6.60 -1.53 -8.28
N CYS A 10 6.43 -2.74 -7.75
CA CYS A 10 7.50 -3.51 -7.11
C CYS A 10 8.62 -3.83 -8.11
N ASP A 11 8.29 -4.31 -9.31
CA ASP A 11 9.26 -4.57 -10.37
C ASP A 11 10.07 -3.31 -10.73
N MET A 12 9.39 -2.16 -10.81
CA MET A 12 10.05 -0.86 -11.07
C MET A 12 10.94 -0.43 -9.90
N ALA A 13 10.51 -0.64 -8.66
CA ALA A 13 11.30 -0.34 -7.46
C ALA A 13 12.59 -1.18 -7.39
N GLU A 14 12.50 -2.46 -7.74
CA GLU A 14 13.68 -3.34 -7.83
C GLU A 14 14.63 -2.90 -8.95
N GLN A 15 14.10 -2.64 -10.15
CA GLN A 15 14.90 -2.28 -11.32
C GLN A 15 15.59 -0.92 -11.19
N GLU A 16 14.89 0.09 -10.67
CA GLU A 16 15.40 1.48 -10.66
C GLU A 16 16.13 1.85 -9.37
N ARG A 17 15.76 1.21 -8.24
CA ARG A 17 16.26 1.58 -6.91
C ARG A 17 16.87 0.41 -6.14
N GLY A 18 16.79 -0.82 -6.65
CA GLY A 18 17.24 -2.01 -5.93
C GLY A 18 16.41 -2.32 -4.68
N ILE A 19 15.17 -1.82 -4.61
CA ILE A 19 14.28 -2.02 -3.46
C ILE A 19 13.52 -3.34 -3.66
N SER A 20 13.73 -4.30 -2.76
CA SER A 20 12.96 -5.54 -2.75
C SER A 20 11.63 -5.35 -2.01
N CYS A 21 10.54 -5.85 -2.58
CA CYS A 21 9.20 -5.74 -2.00
C CYS A 21 8.57 -7.11 -1.77
N GLU A 22 7.85 -7.25 -0.65
CA GLU A 22 6.89 -8.34 -0.44
C GLU A 22 5.50 -7.90 -0.86
N LEU A 23 4.95 -8.55 -1.89
CA LEU A 23 3.61 -8.29 -2.37
C LEU A 23 2.61 -9.28 -1.76
N ILE A 24 1.60 -8.75 -1.06
CA ILE A 24 0.55 -9.54 -0.43
C ILE A 24 -0.80 -9.18 -1.06
N ASP A 25 -1.48 -10.18 -1.64
CA ASP A 25 -2.89 -10.08 -1.97
C ASP A 25 -3.73 -10.49 -0.76
N LEU A 26 -4.46 -9.52 -0.20
CA LEU A 26 -5.24 -9.74 1.02
C LEU A 26 -6.42 -10.70 0.82
N ARG A 27 -6.98 -10.78 -0.39
CA ARG A 27 -8.13 -11.60 -0.81
C ARG A 27 -9.45 -11.43 -0.04
N THR A 28 -9.43 -11.38 1.29
CA THR A 28 -10.60 -11.28 2.16
C THR A 28 -10.50 -10.00 3.01
N LEU A 29 -11.51 -9.14 2.95
CA LEU A 29 -11.57 -7.93 3.78
C LEU A 29 -12.10 -8.22 5.20
N MET A 30 -12.99 -9.20 5.35
CA MET A 30 -13.58 -9.50 6.65
C MET A 30 -13.96 -10.98 6.78
N PRO A 31 -13.41 -11.70 7.77
CA PRO A 31 -12.22 -11.34 8.56
C PRO A 31 -10.97 -11.32 7.66
N TRP A 32 -10.13 -10.28 7.77
CA TRP A 32 -8.87 -10.21 7.01
C TRP A 32 -7.72 -10.89 7.76
N ASP A 33 -6.74 -11.38 7.00
CA ASP A 33 -5.57 -12.08 7.54
C ASP A 33 -4.53 -11.08 8.07
N VAL A 34 -4.74 -10.64 9.31
CA VAL A 34 -3.84 -9.71 10.00
C VAL A 34 -2.46 -10.33 10.24
N GLU A 35 -2.42 -11.63 10.51
CA GLU A 35 -1.20 -12.34 10.92
C GLU A 35 -0.18 -12.39 9.79
N THR A 36 -0.65 -12.64 8.56
CA THR A 36 0.23 -12.61 7.37
C THR A 36 0.85 -11.23 7.16
N VAL A 37 0.06 -10.16 7.28
CA VAL A 37 0.56 -8.78 7.11
C VAL A 37 1.50 -8.40 8.25
N GLU A 38 1.14 -8.68 9.50
CA GLU A 38 1.99 -8.44 10.68
C GLU A 38 3.35 -9.13 10.55
N LYS A 39 3.37 -10.40 10.14
CA LYS A 39 4.62 -11.14 9.95
C LYS A 39 5.52 -10.50 8.89
N SER A 40 4.93 -10.04 7.78
CA SER A 40 5.68 -9.35 6.73
C SER A 40 6.25 -8.03 7.24
N VAL A 41 5.43 -7.22 7.92
CA VAL A 41 5.85 -5.90 8.43
C VAL A 41 6.92 -6.02 9.51
N ASN A 42 6.83 -7.00 10.40
CA ASN A 42 7.89 -7.25 11.38
C ASN A 42 9.23 -7.65 10.73
N LYS A 43 9.21 -8.15 9.49
CA LYS A 43 10.41 -8.50 8.74
C LYS A 43 10.97 -7.32 7.93
N THR A 44 10.10 -6.51 7.31
CA THR A 44 10.49 -5.43 6.40
C THR A 44 10.58 -4.05 7.05
N GLY A 45 9.92 -3.87 8.20
CA GLY A 45 9.78 -2.62 8.92
C GLY A 45 8.94 -1.54 8.22
N ARG A 46 8.36 -1.84 7.05
CA ARG A 46 7.65 -0.86 6.20
C ARG A 46 6.39 -1.47 5.62
N LEU A 47 5.36 -0.65 5.44
CA LEU A 47 4.10 -1.05 4.83
C LEU A 47 3.56 0.05 3.91
N ILE A 48 3.19 -0.35 2.70
CA ILE A 48 2.36 0.43 1.78
C ILE A 48 1.06 -0.34 1.55
N VAL A 49 -0.08 0.33 1.62
CA VAL A 49 -1.40 -0.25 1.35
C VAL A 49 -2.06 0.51 0.20
N SER A 50 -2.66 -0.20 -0.76
CA SER A 50 -3.28 0.42 -1.92
C SER A 50 -4.61 -0.22 -2.32
N HIS A 51 -5.59 0.62 -2.65
CA HIS A 51 -6.89 0.24 -3.18
C HIS A 51 -7.55 1.37 -3.97
N GLU A 52 -8.42 1.05 -4.92
CA GLU A 52 -9.05 2.05 -5.81
C GLU A 52 -10.11 2.92 -5.13
N ALA A 53 -10.64 2.49 -3.97
CA ALA A 53 -11.61 3.26 -3.18
C ALA A 53 -10.97 4.55 -2.59
N PRO A 54 -11.80 5.56 -2.24
CA PRO A 54 -11.33 6.78 -1.58
C PRO A 54 -10.48 6.53 -0.33
N VAL A 55 -9.50 7.40 -0.12
CA VAL A 55 -8.54 7.31 0.99
C VAL A 55 -9.20 7.49 2.36
N THR A 56 -10.17 8.39 2.49
CA THR A 56 -10.86 8.64 3.75
C THR A 56 -11.93 7.58 4.00
N GLY A 57 -11.85 6.90 5.15
CA GLY A 57 -12.75 5.80 5.51
C GLY A 57 -12.53 4.50 4.73
N GLY A 58 -11.55 4.45 3.82
CA GLY A 58 -11.17 3.25 3.09
C GLY A 58 -10.51 2.19 3.98
N PHE A 59 -10.52 0.93 3.53
CA PHE A 59 -10.03 -0.20 4.32
C PHE A 59 -8.53 -0.14 4.62
N ALA A 60 -7.75 0.60 3.83
CA ALA A 60 -6.35 0.88 4.16
C ALA A 60 -6.18 1.60 5.51
N ALA A 61 -7.18 2.35 5.98
CA ALA A 61 -7.16 2.98 7.29
C ALA A 61 -7.25 1.94 8.43
N GLU A 62 -8.08 0.92 8.28
CA GLU A 62 -8.19 -0.19 9.24
C GLU A 62 -6.88 -0.98 9.30
N ILE A 63 -6.31 -1.34 8.14
CA ILE A 63 -5.02 -2.03 8.06
C ILE A 63 -3.92 -1.20 8.71
N ALA A 64 -3.80 0.09 8.35
CA ALA A 64 -2.77 0.95 8.91
C ALA A 64 -2.88 1.09 10.43
N THR A 65 -4.10 1.26 10.95
CA THR A 65 -4.34 1.37 12.39
C THR A 65 -3.98 0.06 13.09
N LYS A 66 -4.49 -1.08 12.60
CA LYS A 66 -4.27 -2.40 13.21
C LYS A 66 -2.79 -2.79 13.20
N ILE A 67 -2.08 -2.52 12.10
CA ILE A 67 -0.65 -2.82 12.00
C ILE A 67 0.18 -1.86 12.86
N THR A 68 -0.20 -0.59 12.96
CA THR A 68 0.46 0.33 13.90
C THR A 68 0.31 -0.16 15.33
N GLU A 69 -0.88 -0.61 15.75
CA GLU A 69 -1.10 -1.16 17.09
C GLU A 69 -0.23 -2.40 17.37
N ARG A 70 -0.07 -3.29 16.40
CA ARG A 70 0.61 -4.59 16.57
C ARG A 70 2.12 -4.53 16.31
N CYS A 71 2.57 -3.64 15.43
CA CYS A 71 3.93 -3.58 14.92
C CYS A 71 4.63 -2.23 15.23
N PHE A 72 4.13 -1.43 16.17
CA PHE A 72 4.63 -0.08 16.47
C PHE A 72 6.16 -0.01 16.58
N LEU A 73 6.78 -0.96 17.29
CA LEU A 73 8.22 -0.98 17.53
C LEU A 73 9.05 -1.44 16.32
N SER A 74 8.41 -2.11 15.35
CA SER A 74 9.05 -2.63 14.14
C SER A 74 8.96 -1.66 12.97
N LEU A 75 8.07 -0.65 13.03
CA LEU A 75 7.88 0.30 11.94
C LEU A 75 9.06 1.28 11.86
N GLU A 76 9.79 1.23 10.75
CA GLU A 76 10.90 2.13 10.42
C GLU A 76 10.44 3.40 9.68
N ALA A 77 9.25 3.38 9.09
CA ALA A 77 8.64 4.51 8.39
C ALA A 77 7.13 4.56 8.63
N PRO A 78 6.47 5.73 8.45
CA PRO A 78 5.01 5.82 8.45
C PRO A 78 4.38 4.90 7.39
N ILE A 79 3.25 4.30 7.73
CA ILE A 79 2.50 3.46 6.78
C ILE A 79 1.91 4.35 5.68
N GLU A 80 2.28 4.08 4.43
CA GLU A 80 1.78 4.83 3.27
C GLU A 80 0.47 4.22 2.77
N ARG A 81 -0.51 5.08 2.44
CA ARG A 81 -1.82 4.67 1.90
C ARG A 81 -2.03 5.30 0.52
N VAL A 82 -1.85 4.51 -0.53
CA VAL A 82 -1.97 4.96 -1.93
C VAL A 82 -3.33 4.56 -2.46
N CYS A 83 -4.30 5.46 -2.34
CA CYS A 83 -5.71 5.18 -2.62
C CYS A 83 -6.31 6.15 -3.65
N GLY A 84 -7.57 5.94 -4.03
CA GLY A 84 -8.34 6.93 -4.76
C GLY A 84 -8.51 8.22 -3.95
N TYR A 85 -8.73 9.34 -4.64
CA TYR A 85 -8.96 10.63 -3.96
C TYR A 85 -10.33 10.72 -3.28
N ASP A 86 -10.47 11.66 -2.35
CA ASP A 86 -11.76 11.96 -1.67
C ASP A 86 -12.69 12.77 -2.58
N THR A 87 -13.03 12.19 -3.72
CA THR A 87 -13.96 12.73 -4.71
C THR A 87 -14.85 11.63 -5.25
N PRO A 88 -16.03 11.95 -5.81
CA PRO A 88 -16.76 10.99 -6.65
C PRO A 88 -15.85 10.45 -7.77
N PHE A 89 -16.05 9.19 -8.16
CA PHE A 89 -15.25 8.58 -9.21
C PHE A 89 -15.46 9.30 -10.54
N PRO A 90 -14.41 9.88 -11.16
CA PRO A 90 -14.57 10.69 -12.36
C PRO A 90 -14.48 9.85 -13.64
N LEU A 91 -15.32 10.15 -14.64
CA LEU A 91 -15.30 9.45 -15.93
C LEU A 91 -14.07 9.83 -16.79
N ILE A 92 -13.93 11.10 -17.16
CA ILE A 92 -12.83 11.56 -18.04
C ILE A 92 -11.48 11.59 -17.32
N TYR A 93 -11.50 11.77 -15.99
CA TYR A 93 -10.30 11.90 -15.16
C TYR A 93 -9.92 10.62 -14.42
N GLU A 94 -10.50 9.47 -14.77
CA GLU A 94 -10.23 8.18 -14.13
C GLU A 94 -8.73 7.91 -13.96
N LYS A 95 -7.96 8.11 -15.03
CA LYS A 95 -6.50 7.90 -15.05
C LYS A 95 -5.73 8.73 -14.02
N TYR A 96 -6.26 9.90 -13.65
CA TYR A 96 -5.65 10.75 -12.62
C TYR A 96 -6.16 10.39 -11.23
N TYR A 97 -7.34 9.80 -11.12
CA TYR A 97 -7.97 9.45 -9.86
C TYR A 97 -7.39 8.17 -9.26
N VAL A 98 -7.25 7.11 -10.06
CA VAL A 98 -6.86 5.79 -9.56
C VAL A 98 -5.42 5.79 -9.02
N PRO A 99 -5.11 4.95 -8.02
CA PRO A 99 -3.75 4.72 -7.55
C PRO A 99 -2.98 3.88 -8.59
N ASP A 100 -2.34 4.57 -9.54
CA ASP A 100 -1.57 3.93 -10.60
C ASP A 100 -0.18 3.47 -10.13
N LYS A 101 0.53 2.82 -11.06
CA LYS A 101 1.87 2.26 -10.83
C LYS A 101 2.85 3.33 -10.35
N LEU A 102 2.81 4.54 -10.92
CA LEU A 102 3.76 5.59 -10.61
C LEU A 102 3.53 6.13 -9.20
N LYS A 103 2.26 6.34 -8.81
CA LYS A 103 1.89 6.73 -7.44
C LYS A 103 2.32 5.67 -6.42
N CYS A 104 2.14 4.38 -6.74
CA CYS A 104 2.58 3.30 -5.87
C CYS A 104 4.12 3.22 -5.77
N PHE A 105 4.84 3.38 -6.89
CA PHE A 105 6.30 3.41 -6.92
C PHE A 105 6.86 4.57 -6.10
N GLU A 106 6.31 5.79 -6.25
CA GLU A 106 6.72 6.95 -5.46
C GLU A 106 6.55 6.71 -3.96
N ALA A 107 5.45 6.08 -3.55
CA ALA A 107 5.22 5.72 -2.15
C ALA A 107 6.20 4.65 -1.63
N ILE A 108 6.55 3.65 -2.45
CA ILE A 108 7.57 2.64 -2.11
C ILE A 108 8.91 3.33 -1.85
N VAL A 109 9.35 4.20 -2.77
CA VAL A 109 10.62 4.93 -2.65
C VAL A 109 10.61 5.82 -1.41
N LYS A 110 9.54 6.58 -1.21
CA LYS A 110 9.38 7.44 -0.03
C LYS A 110 9.46 6.66 1.28
N ALA A 111 8.84 5.49 1.38
CA ALA A 111 8.90 4.65 2.58
C ALA A 111 10.28 4.02 2.78
N ALA A 112 10.99 3.69 1.70
CA ALA A 112 12.33 3.13 1.76
C ALA A 112 13.38 4.16 2.20
N GLU A 113 13.20 5.44 1.82
CA GLU A 113 14.16 6.53 2.05
C GLU A 113 13.82 7.43 3.27
N TYR A 114 12.78 7.08 4.05
CA TYR A 114 12.35 7.83 5.25
C TYR A 114 13.45 7.88 6.32
#